data_AF-A0A4Y9AA21-F1
#
_entry.id   AF-A0A4Y9AA21-F1
#
_cell.length_a   1.000
_cell.length_b   1.000
_cell.length_c   1.000
_cell.angle_alpha   90.00
_cell.angle_beta   90.00
_cell.angle_gamma   90.00
#
_symmetry.space_group_name_H-M   'P 1'
#
loop_
_entity.id
_entity.type
_entity.pdbx_description
1 polymer ?
#
loop_
_entity_poly.entity_id
_entity_poly.type
_entity_poly.pdbx_seq_one_letter_code
_entity_poly.pdbx_strand_id
1 'polypeptide(L)' 'MTDLQQFQNRYFDILQSNEPMRTNRLVNLMTDMEQVYEIPILKRAEFERANPEVMHLYRLVSKSRNLEEVTK' A
#
# COMPACT_ATOMS: atom_id res chain seq x y z
N MET A 1 0.74 -14.84 12.36
CA MET A 1 0.40 -13.58 11.66
C MET A 1 0.53 -13.84 10.18
N THR A 2 -0.46 -13.45 9.39
CA THR A 2 -0.37 -13.53 7.91
C THR A 2 0.52 -12.40 7.39
N ASP A 3 1.05 -12.53 6.18
CA ASP A 3 1.86 -11.48 5.55
C ASP A 3 1.05 -10.18 5.39
N LEU A 4 -0.25 -10.28 5.11
CA LEU A 4 -1.13 -9.12 4.94
C LEU A 4 -1.26 -8.31 6.24
N GLN A 5 -1.38 -8.98 7.39
CA GLN A 5 -1.42 -8.31 8.69
C GLN A 5 -0.12 -7.57 9.00
N GLN A 6 1.02 -8.12 8.60
CA GLN A 6 2.32 -7.45 8.79
C GLN A 6 2.40 -6.18 7.94
N PHE A 7 1.94 -6.23 6.68
CA PHE A 7 1.86 -5.06 5.81
C PHE A 7 0.89 -4.00 6.35
N GLN A 8 -0.26 -4.41 6.92
CA GLN A 8 -1.20 -3.47 7.56
C GLN A 8 -0.57 -2.77 8.77
N ASN A 9 0.09 -3.50 9.66
CA ASN A 9 0.76 -2.91 10.81
C ASN A 9 1.85 -1.92 10.38
N ARG A 10 2.70 -2.33 9.42
CA ARG A 10 3.74 -1.46 8.87
C ARG A 10 3.16 -0.22 8.20
N TYR A 11 2.02 -0.33 7.53
CA TYR A 11 1.30 0.83 6.98
C TYR A 11 0.89 1.81 8.08
N PHE A 12 0.25 1.35 9.16
CA PHE A 12 -0.15 2.23 10.27
C PHE A 12 1.05 2.90 10.94
N ASP A 13 2.15 2.17 11.14
CA ASP A 13 3.39 2.73 11.69
C ASP A 13 3.99 3.80 10.77
N ILE A 14 3.91 3.61 9.45
CA ILE A 14 4.38 4.59 8.48
C ILE A 14 3.51 5.86 8.53
N LEU A 15 2.19 5.75 8.70
CA LEU A 15 1.31 6.92 8.82
C LEU A 15 1.65 7.82 10.02
N GLN A 16 2.27 7.28 11.08
CA GLN A 16 2.74 8.07 12.23
C GLN A 16 4.07 8.78 11.97
N SER A 17 4.71 8.56 10.81
CA SER A 17 5.98 9.19 10.46
C SER A 17 5.79 10.58 9.85
N ASN A 18 6.78 11.45 10.03
CA ASN A 18 6.82 12.77 9.40
C ASN A 18 7.29 12.69 7.94
N GLU A 19 6.94 13.71 7.14
CA GLU A 19 7.52 13.90 5.82
C GLU A 19 9.00 14.35 5.91
N PRO A 20 9.84 14.01 4.92
CA PRO A 20 9.57 13.21 3.72
C PRO A 20 9.67 11.69 3.94
N MET A 21 10.03 11.27 5.16
CA MET A 21 10.26 9.86 5.49
C MET A 21 9.01 9.00 5.27
N ARG A 22 7.83 9.55 5.62
CA ARG A 22 6.54 8.89 5.38
C ARG A 22 6.37 8.49 3.92
N THR A 23 6.49 9.45 3.00
CA THR A 23 6.35 9.19 1.55
C THR A 23 7.32 8.11 1.07
N ASN A 24 8.60 8.21 1.43
CA ASN A 24 9.61 7.21 1.03
C ASN A 24 9.30 5.81 1.58
N ARG A 25 8.83 5.72 2.83
CA ARG A 25 8.45 4.42 3.42
C ARG A 25 7.18 3.84 2.77
N LEU A 26 6.22 4.67 2.36
CA LEU A 26 5.05 4.23 1.61
C LEU A 26 5.42 3.69 0.22
N VAL A 27 6.37 4.32 -0.49
CA VAL A 27 6.91 3.81 -1.75
C VAL A 27 7.50 2.41 -1.54
N ASN A 28 8.37 2.26 -0.55
CA ASN A 28 9.00 0.96 -0.26
C ASN A 28 7.96 -0.09 0.14
N LEU A 29 6.92 0.29 0.90
CA LEU A 29 5.84 -0.62 1.26
C LEU A 29 5.09 -1.14 0.03
N MET A 30 4.83 -0.28 -0.97
CA MET A 30 4.21 -0.72 -2.23
C MET A 30 5.10 -1.70 -2.99
N THR A 31 6.39 -1.40 -3.13
CA THR A 31 7.35 -2.29 -3.80
C THR A 31 7.41 -3.66 -3.13
N ASP A 32 7.42 -3.69 -1.79
CA ASP A 32 7.44 -4.94 -1.04
C ASP A 32 6.14 -5.75 -1.26
N MET A 33 4.98 -5.08 -1.30
CA MET A 33 3.70 -5.74 -1.60
C MET A 33 3.65 -6.27 -3.04
N GLU A 34 4.20 -5.53 -4.01
CA GLU A 34 4.29 -5.96 -5.41
C GLU A 34 5.11 -7.23 -5.56
N GLN A 35 6.24 -7.33 -4.84
CA GLN A 35 7.10 -8.51 -4.86
C GLN A 35 6.44 -9.71 -4.17
N VAL A 36 5.87 -9.51 -2.98
CA VAL A 36 5.32 -10.63 -2.18
C VAL A 36 4.03 -11.20 -2.77
N TYR A 37 3.16 -10.35 -3.30
CA TYR A 37 1.87 -10.79 -3.87
C TYR A 37 1.88 -10.88 -5.40
N GLU A 38 3.02 -10.65 -6.03
CA GLU A 38 3.17 -10.61 -7.49
C GLU A 38 2.15 -9.67 -8.15
N ILE A 39 1.92 -8.49 -7.55
CA ILE A 39 0.92 -7.54 -8.02
C ILE A 39 1.31 -7.10 -9.45
N PRO A 40 0.45 -7.29 -10.45
CA PRO A 40 0.75 -6.87 -11.81
C PRO A 40 0.86 -5.34 -11.90
N ILE A 41 1.91 -4.85 -12.56
CA ILE A 41 2.13 -3.41 -12.82
C ILE A 41 0.94 -2.79 -13.57
N LEU A 42 0.36 -3.55 -14.51
CA LEU A 42 -0.84 -3.16 -15.23
C LEU A 42 -2.07 -3.72 -14.54
N LYS A 43 -3.13 -2.90 -14.44
CA LYS A 43 -4.40 -3.32 -13.85
C LYS A 43 -4.94 -4.59 -14.54
N ARG A 44 -5.10 -5.66 -13.77
CA ARG A 44 -5.71 -6.93 -14.21
C ARG A 44 -6.92 -7.25 -13.35
N ALA A 45 -8.11 -7.21 -13.94
CA ALA A 45 -9.37 -7.44 -13.23
C ALA A 45 -9.44 -8.81 -12.55
N GLU A 46 -8.82 -9.84 -13.15
CA GLU A 46 -8.75 -11.18 -12.58
C GLU A 46 -7.95 -11.21 -11.28
N PHE A 47 -6.78 -10.58 -11.25
CA PHE A 47 -5.96 -10.45 -10.04
C PHE A 47 -6.70 -9.67 -8.95
N GLU A 48 -7.36 -8.56 -9.31
CA GLU A 48 -8.13 -7.77 -8.34
C GLU A 48 -9.29 -8.54 -7.72
N ARG A 49 -9.98 -9.37 -8.50
CA ARG A 49 -11.08 -10.23 -8.01
C ARG A 49 -10.56 -11.36 -7.11
N ALA A 50 -9.41 -11.93 -7.43
CA ALA A 50 -8.79 -13.00 -6.65
C ALA A 50 -8.18 -12.49 -5.34
N ASN A 51 -7.68 -11.26 -5.30
CA ASN A 51 -6.94 -10.68 -4.16
C ASN A 51 -7.56 -9.37 -3.66
N PRO A 52 -8.84 -9.36 -3.25
CA PRO A 52 -9.55 -8.12 -2.92
C PRO A 52 -8.93 -7.38 -1.73
N GLU A 53 -8.47 -8.10 -0.70
CA GLU A 53 -7.90 -7.51 0.52
C GLU A 53 -6.50 -6.93 0.29
N VAL A 54 -5.65 -7.65 -0.45
CA VAL A 54 -4.31 -7.17 -0.84
C VAL A 54 -4.44 -5.89 -1.65
N MET A 55 -5.34 -5.89 -2.66
CA MET A 55 -5.56 -4.72 -3.49
C MET A 55 -6.25 -3.57 -2.74
N HIS A 56 -7.05 -3.87 -1.72
CA HIS A 56 -7.59 -2.84 -0.84
C HIS A 56 -6.47 -2.11 -0.10
N LEU A 57 -5.57 -2.83 0.57
CA LEU A 57 -4.42 -2.24 1.26
C LEU A 57 -3.50 -1.52 0.28
N TYR A 58 -3.15 -2.13 -0.85
CA TYR A 58 -2.27 -1.52 -1.84
C TYR A 58 -2.80 -0.16 -2.34
N ARG A 59 -4.11 -0.05 -2.58
CA ARG A 59 -4.76 1.21 -2.93
C ARG A 59 -4.76 2.23 -1.79
N LEU A 60 -4.90 1.81 -0.54
CA LEU A 60 -4.76 2.70 0.62
C LEU A 60 -3.35 3.29 0.69
N VAL A 61 -2.32 2.45 0.58
CA VAL A 61 -0.91 2.90 0.58
C VAL A 61 -0.65 3.88 -0.57
N SER A 62 -1.10 3.55 -1.78
CA SER A 62 -0.97 4.41 -2.97
C SER A 62 -1.63 5.78 -2.79
N LYS A 63 -2.86 5.82 -2.26
CA LYS A 63 -3.57 7.06 -1.96
C LYS A 63 -2.85 7.90 -0.90
N SER A 64 -2.38 7.27 0.16
CA SER A 64 -1.69 7.94 1.26
C SER A 64 -0.35 8.53 0.85
N ARG A 65 0.30 7.94 -0.17
CA ARG A 65 1.52 8.50 -0.78
C ARG A 65 1.21 9.74 -1.60
N ASN A 66 0.13 9.71 -2.37
CA ASN A 66 -0.27 10.78 -3.27
C ASN A 66 -1.17 11.81 -2.59
N LEU A 67 -0.96 12.10 -1.29
CA LEU A 67 -1.81 13.02 -0.54
C LEU A 67 -1.72 14.44 -1.16
N GLU A 68 -2.50 14.70 -2.21
CA GLU A 68 -3.20 15.96 -2.41
C GLU A 68 -3.96 16.19 -1.10
N GLU A 69 -3.68 17.31 -0.44
CA GLU A 69 -4.54 17.78 0.64
C GLU A 69 -5.99 17.64 0.17
N VAL A 70 -6.76 16.76 0.80
CA VAL A 70 -8.22 16.86 0.71
C VAL A 70 -8.56 18.09 1.54
N THR A 71 -8.39 19.26 0.93
CA THR A 71 -8.88 20.53 1.43
C THR A 71 -10.39 20.39 1.49
N LYS A 72 -10.92 20.32 2.70
CA LYS A 72 -12.31 20.61 3.01
C LYS A 72 -12.34 21.87 3.86
#